data_AF-A0A3P6TB86-F1
#
_entry.id   AF-A0A3P6TB86-F1
#
_cell.length_a   1.000
_cell.length_b   1.000
_cell.length_c   1.000
_cell.angle_alpha   90.00
_cell.angle_beta   90.00
_cell.angle_gamma   90.00
#
_symmetry.space_group_name_H-M   'P 1'
#
loop_
_entity.id
_entity.type
_entity.pdbx_description
1 polymer ?
#
loop_
_entity_poly.entity_id
_entity_poly.type
_entity_poly.pdbx_seq_one_letter_code
_entity_poly.pdbx_strand_id
1 'polypeptide(L)'
;MVEWFMCIFCRTLPWPTVLRVWDMFLCEGAKVLFKVALVLFKYGLGTKEQCKQYPDLHSIVTRLRNLPQQITSEEFLVAKVCELNLNDADLEKIHFRALKLRQIKVAQK
;
A
#
# COMPACT_ATOMS: atom_id res chain seq x y z
N MET A 1 7.99 -6.38 -10.91
CA MET A 1 7.59 -5.06 -10.34
C MET A 1 7.01 -5.31 -8.94
N VAL A 2 6.49 -4.33 -8.19
CA VAL A 2 5.66 -4.60 -7.00
C VAL A 2 4.21 -4.57 -7.48
N GLU A 3 3.51 -5.71 -7.41
CA GLU A 3 2.24 -5.94 -8.13
C GLU A 3 1.01 -5.88 -7.22
N TRP A 4 1.09 -5.10 -6.14
CA TRP A 4 0.08 -5.04 -5.08
C TRP A 4 -1.34 -4.77 -5.59
N PHE A 5 -1.53 -3.70 -6.34
CA PHE A 5 -2.86 -3.31 -6.81
C PHE A 5 -3.37 -4.21 -7.94
N MET A 6 -2.50 -4.58 -8.89
CA MET A 6 -2.88 -5.40 -10.04
C MET A 6 -3.28 -6.81 -9.64
N CYS A 7 -2.60 -7.37 -8.63
CA CYS A 7 -2.86 -8.73 -8.15
C CYS A 7 -3.60 -8.74 -6.80
N ILE A 8 -4.16 -7.61 -6.35
CA ILE A 8 -4.88 -7.49 -5.07
C ILE A 8 -4.11 -8.20 -3.94
N PHE A 9 -2.81 -7.92 -3.87
CA PHE A 9 -1.84 -8.45 -2.91
C PHE A 9 -1.57 -9.96 -2.90
N CYS A 10 -2.19 -10.77 -3.78
CA CYS A 10 -2.07 -12.23 -3.76
C CYS A 10 -0.66 -12.77 -4.05
N ARG A 11 0.21 -11.95 -4.65
CA ARG A 11 1.61 -12.29 -4.95
C ARG A 11 2.58 -11.91 -3.85
N THR A 12 2.14 -11.16 -2.83
CA THR A 12 3.02 -10.63 -1.77
C THR A 12 2.62 -11.11 -0.38
N LEU A 13 1.33 -11.24 -0.11
CA LEU A 13 0.83 -11.64 1.20
C LEU A 13 0.61 -13.16 1.28
N PRO A 14 0.78 -13.77 2.47
CA PRO A 14 0.33 -15.12 2.73
C PRO A 14 -1.16 -15.28 2.45
N TRP A 15 -1.57 -16.47 2.01
CA TRP A 15 -2.97 -16.73 1.61
C TRP A 15 -4.02 -16.36 2.68
N PRO A 16 -3.85 -16.69 3.98
CA PRO A 16 -4.81 -16.29 5.01
C PRO A 16 -5.01 -14.76 5.08
N THR A 17 -3.91 -14.01 5.02
CA THR A 17 -3.91 -12.56 4.99
C THR A 17 -4.58 -12.00 3.74
N VAL A 18 -4.37 -12.63 2.57
CA VAL A 18 -5.02 -12.23 1.31
C VAL A 18 -6.55 -12.32 1.46
N LEU A 19 -7.06 -13.42 2.04
CA LEU A 19 -8.50 -13.60 2.26
C LEU A 19 -9.08 -12.47 3.14
N ARG A 20 -8.39 -12.10 4.23
CA ARG A 20 -8.81 -10.97 5.08
C ARG A 20 -8.82 -9.63 4.34
N VAL A 21 -7.82 -9.39 3.50
CA VAL A 21 -7.79 -8.19 2.64
C VAL A 21 -8.96 -8.18 1.66
N TRP A 22 -9.30 -9.34 1.09
CA TRP A 22 -10.43 -9.48 0.18
C TRP A 22 -11.77 -9.31 0.88
N ASP A 23 -11.95 -9.85 2.08
CA ASP A 23 -13.14 -9.65 2.91
C ASP A 23 -13.42 -8.15 3.12
N MET A 24 -12.39 -7.40 3.55
CA MET A 24 -12.49 -5.95 3.73
C MET A 24 -12.69 -5.22 2.40
N PHE A 25 -11.98 -5.58 1.34
CA PHE A 25 -12.10 -4.95 0.03
C PHE A 25 -13.50 -5.11 -0.58
N LEU A 26 -14.11 -6.28 -0.46
CA LEU A 26 -15.46 -6.54 -0.96
C LEU A 26 -16.54 -5.82 -0.13
N CYS A 27 -16.27 -5.54 1.15
CA CYS A 27 -17.18 -4.85 2.05
C CYS A 27 -17.08 -3.31 1.95
N GLU A 28 -15.86 -2.77 2.01
CA GLU A 28 -15.58 -1.32 2.07
C GLU A 28 -15.18 -0.72 0.70
N GLY A 29 -14.79 -1.53 -0.27
CA GLY A 29 -14.32 -1.10 -1.59
C GLY A 29 -12.81 -0.81 -1.68
N ALA A 30 -12.43 -0.15 -2.78
CA ALA A 30 -11.03 0.01 -3.20
C ALA A 30 -10.14 0.77 -2.20
N LYS A 31 -10.70 1.57 -1.29
CA LYS A 31 -9.93 2.27 -0.24
C LYS A 31 -9.10 1.32 0.62
N VAL A 32 -9.57 0.09 0.82
CA VAL A 32 -8.86 -0.94 1.59
C VAL A 32 -7.52 -1.27 0.95
N LEU A 33 -7.45 -1.35 -0.37
CA LEU A 33 -6.20 -1.65 -1.06
C LEU A 33 -5.14 -0.56 -0.80
N PHE A 34 -5.57 0.71 -0.74
CA PHE A 34 -4.68 1.81 -0.37
C PHE A 34 -4.29 1.76 1.11
N LYS A 35 -5.23 1.48 2.03
CA LYS A 35 -4.91 1.29 3.46
C LYS A 35 -3.85 0.19 3.65
N VAL A 36 -4.04 -0.97 3.03
CA VAL A 36 -3.08 -2.09 3.08
C VAL A 36 -1.71 -1.65 2.57
N ALA A 37 -1.65 -1.03 1.38
CA ALA A 37 -0.39 -0.54 0.83
C ALA A 37 0.32 0.44 1.79
N LEU A 38 -0.41 1.36 2.41
CA LEU A 38 0.14 2.32 3.37
C LEU A 38 0.69 1.64 4.63
N VAL A 39 -0.01 0.62 5.16
CA VAL A 39 0.50 -0.17 6.29
C VAL A 39 1.80 -0.88 5.90
N LEU A 40 1.82 -1.59 4.75
CA LEU A 40 3.02 -2.28 4.29
C LEU A 40 4.20 -1.33 4.08
N PHE A 41 3.96 -0.14 3.53
CA PHE A 41 4.99 0.89 3.40
C PHE A 41 5.47 1.41 4.76
N LYS A 42 4.55 1.78 5.64
CA LYS A 42 4.85 2.36 6.95
C LYS A 42 5.70 1.43 7.81
N TYR A 43 5.40 0.14 7.82
CA TYR A 43 6.15 -0.82 8.63
C TYR A 43 7.32 -1.47 7.87
N GLY A 44 7.27 -1.49 6.55
CA GLY A 44 8.33 -2.05 5.70
C GLY A 44 9.53 -1.12 5.50
N LEU A 45 9.28 0.21 5.43
CA LEU A 45 10.25 1.26 5.11
C LEU A 45 10.11 2.53 5.97
N GLY A 46 9.12 2.65 6.85
CA GLY A 46 8.77 3.95 7.44
C GLY A 46 9.69 4.45 8.56
N THR A 47 10.66 3.66 9.04
CA THR A 47 11.63 4.14 10.04
C THR A 47 12.87 4.75 9.38
N LYS A 48 13.50 5.72 10.07
CA LYS A 48 14.74 6.35 9.56
C LYS A 48 15.85 5.33 9.38
N GLU A 49 15.89 4.32 10.24
CA GLU A 49 16.84 3.23 10.21
C GLU A 49 16.61 2.35 8.98
N GLN A 50 15.36 2.01 8.66
CA GLN A 50 15.00 1.26 7.46
C GLN A 50 15.33 2.07 6.19
N CYS A 51 15.02 3.36 6.14
CA CYS A 51 15.38 4.20 4.99
C CYS A 51 16.89 4.26 4.75
N LYS A 52 17.71 4.28 5.81
CA LYS A 52 19.18 4.21 5.69
C LYS A 52 19.65 2.84 5.20
N GLN A 53 18.95 1.77 5.58
CA GLN A 53 19.26 0.41 5.17
C GLN A 53 18.96 0.14 3.70
N TYR A 54 17.98 0.83 3.11
CA TYR A 54 17.55 0.68 1.72
C TYR A 54 17.68 2.01 0.96
N PRO A 55 18.92 2.46 0.62
CA PRO A 55 19.16 3.80 0.09
C PRO A 55 18.78 3.98 -1.39
N ASP A 56 18.59 2.88 -2.13
CA ASP A 56 18.41 2.88 -3.57
C ASP A 56 17.10 2.18 -3.99
N LEU A 57 16.67 2.42 -5.23
CA LEU A 57 15.42 1.87 -5.75
C LEU A 57 15.41 0.33 -5.76
N HIS A 58 16.52 -0.31 -6.09
CA HIS A 58 16.58 -1.77 -6.19
C HIS A 58 16.44 -2.41 -4.81
N SER A 59 17.12 -1.88 -3.79
CA SER A 59 17.00 -2.37 -2.41
C SER A 59 15.59 -2.15 -1.85
N ILE A 60 14.99 -0.99 -2.11
CA ILE A 60 13.59 -0.69 -1.76
C ILE A 60 12.62 -1.70 -2.40
N VAL A 61 12.72 -1.92 -3.71
CA VAL A 61 11.83 -2.86 -4.41
C VAL A 61 12.03 -4.29 -3.91
N THR A 62 13.27 -4.69 -3.64
CA THR A 62 13.58 -6.02 -3.08
C THR A 62 12.97 -6.20 -1.70
N ARG A 63 13.06 -5.17 -0.84
CA ARG A 63 12.44 -5.14 0.49
C ARG A 63 10.92 -5.23 0.42
N LEU A 64 10.29 -4.47 -0.47
CA LEU A 64 8.83 -4.48 -0.63
C LEU A 64 8.28 -5.78 -1.22
N ARG A 65 9.09 -6.52 -1.97
CA ARG A 65 8.76 -7.88 -2.42
C ARG A 65 8.90 -8.92 -1.31
N ASN A 66 9.88 -8.74 -0.43
CA ASN A 66 10.24 -9.69 0.62
C ASN A 66 10.01 -9.07 2.01
N LEU A 67 8.74 -8.79 2.31
CA LEU A 67 8.34 -8.19 3.57
C LEU A 67 8.48 -9.19 4.73
N PRO A 68 8.85 -8.73 5.95
CA PRO A 68 8.88 -9.56 7.14
C PRO A 68 7.54 -10.23 7.42
N GLN A 69 7.58 -11.47 7.94
CA GLN A 69 6.38 -12.22 8.33
C GLN A 69 5.51 -11.49 9.34
N GLN A 70 6.12 -10.79 10.30
CA GLN A 70 5.39 -10.01 11.30
C GLN A 70 4.44 -8.97 10.69
N ILE A 71 4.83 -8.35 9.56
CA ILE A 71 4.03 -7.31 8.90
C ILE A 71 2.97 -7.93 7.98
N THR A 72 3.23 -9.14 7.48
CA THR A 72 2.37 -9.83 6.53
C THR A 72 1.40 -10.82 7.19
N SER A 73 1.46 -10.99 8.52
CA SER A 73 0.48 -11.79 9.27
C SER A 73 -0.89 -11.14 9.26
N GLU A 74 -1.95 -11.96 9.30
CA GLU A 74 -3.31 -11.45 9.25
C GLU A 74 -3.67 -10.64 10.50
N GLU A 75 -3.21 -11.06 11.69
CA GLU A 75 -3.55 -10.37 12.93
C GLU A 75 -2.95 -8.95 12.95
N PHE A 76 -1.68 -8.83 12.54
CA PHE A 76 -1.02 -7.55 12.49
C PHE A 76 -1.60 -6.65 11.41
N LEU A 77 -1.72 -7.17 10.18
CA LEU A 77 -2.12 -6.35 9.04
C LEU A 77 -3.54 -5.85 9.18
N VAL A 78 -4.49 -6.71 9.58
CA VAL A 78 -5.89 -6.32 9.77
C VAL A 78 -6.02 -5.27 10.86
N ALA A 79 -5.38 -5.49 12.02
CA ALA A 79 -5.42 -4.53 13.12
C ALA A 79 -4.92 -3.13 12.67
N LYS A 80 -3.79 -3.08 11.96
CA LYS A 80 -3.22 -1.81 11.49
C LYS A 80 -4.00 -1.17 10.35
N VAL A 81 -4.66 -1.96 9.50
CA VAL A 81 -5.57 -1.43 8.47
C VAL A 81 -6.81 -0.80 9.11
N CYS A 82 -7.38 -1.42 10.14
CA CYS A 82 -8.52 -0.88 10.88
C CYS A 82 -8.19 0.39 11.68
N GLU A 83 -6.94 0.53 12.17
CA GLU A 83 -6.46 1.75 12.85
C GLU A 83 -6.31 2.95 11.89
N LEU A 84 -6.24 2.73 10.57
CA LEU A 84 -6.07 3.81 9.60
C LEU A 84 -7.40 4.51 9.29
N ASN A 85 -7.49 5.75 9.74
CA ASN A 85 -8.53 6.69 9.34
C ASN A 85 -8.24 7.25 7.94
N LEU A 86 -8.54 6.47 6.91
CA LEU A 86 -8.56 6.91 5.51
C LEU A 86 -9.98 6.77 4.97
N ASN A 87 -10.59 7.91 4.63
CA ASN A 87 -11.94 7.95 4.05
C ASN A 87 -11.86 8.15 2.52
N ASP A 88 -13.01 7.97 1.86
CA ASP A 88 -13.12 8.07 0.41
C ASP A 88 -12.86 9.51 -0.10
N ALA A 89 -13.24 10.53 0.67
CA ALA A 89 -13.01 11.93 0.32
C ALA A 89 -11.51 12.30 0.26
N ASP A 90 -10.69 11.73 1.15
CA ASP A 90 -9.23 11.90 1.13
C ASP A 90 -8.63 11.33 -0.16
N LEU A 91 -9.09 10.13 -0.56
CA LEU A 91 -8.66 9.47 -1.78
C LEU A 91 -9.08 10.26 -3.03
N GLU A 92 -10.34 10.70 -3.10
CA GLU A 92 -10.84 11.53 -4.19
C GLU A 92 -10.04 12.84 -4.31
N LYS A 93 -9.80 13.53 -3.19
CA LYS A 93 -9.02 14.77 -3.16
C LYS A 93 -7.61 14.57 -3.70
N ILE A 94 -6.95 13.47 -3.36
CA ILE A 94 -5.63 13.13 -3.90
C ILE A 94 -5.72 12.82 -5.40
N HIS A 95 -6.74 12.07 -5.82
CA HIS A 95 -6.97 11.71 -7.21
C HIS A 95 -7.18 12.95 -8.10
N PHE A 96 -8.07 13.86 -7.71
CA PHE A 96 -8.31 15.10 -8.43
C PHE A 96 -7.05 15.96 -8.56
N ARG A 97 -6.24 16.05 -7.48
CA ARG A 97 -4.95 16.75 -7.52
C ARG A 97 -4.01 16.12 -8.54
N ALA A 98 -3.90 14.79 -8.57
CA ALA A 98 -3.05 14.08 -9.52
C ALA A 98 -3.50 14.29 -10.98
N LEU A 99 -4.81 14.27 -11.25
CA LEU A 99 -5.36 14.55 -12.59
C LEU A 99 -5.06 15.98 -13.03
N LYS A 100 -5.28 16.97 -12.16
CA LYS A 100 -4.98 18.38 -12.46
C LYS A 100 -3.51 18.59 -12.80
N LEU A 101 -2.60 17.98 -12.02
CA LEU A 101 -1.16 18.05 -12.29
C LEU A 101 -0.78 17.40 -13.63
N ARG A 102 -1.43 16.30 -14.02
CA ARG A 102 -1.22 15.66 -15.33
C ARG A 102 -1.68 16.55 -16.48
N GLN A 103 -2.84 17.18 -16.37
CA GLN A 103 -3.35 18.09 -17.40
C GLN A 103 -2.41 19.28 -17.61
N ILE A 104 -1.88 19.87 -16.54
CA ILE A 104 -0.91 20.98 -16.63
C ILE A 104 0.35 20.55 -17.37
N LYS A 105 0.91 19.38 -17.04
CA LYS A 105 2.11 18.85 -17.71
C LYS A 105 1.89 18.55 -19.19
N VAL A 106 0.69 18.10 -19.56
CA VAL A 106 0.33 17.85 -20.96
C VAL A 106 0.17 19.16 -21.73
N ALA A 107 -0.42 20.19 -21.12
CA ALA A 107 -0.61 21.49 -21.75
C ALA A 107 0.70 22.31 -21.92
N GLN A 108 1.76 21.97 -21.19
CA GLN A 108 3.08 22.61 -21.27
C GLN A 108 4.04 21.94 -22.28
N LYS A 109 3.58 20.86 -22.93
CA LYS A 109 4.36 20.09 -23.90
C LYS A 109 3.81 20.30 -25.30
#